data_AF-A0A3A4PN63-F1
#
_entry.id   AF-A0A3A4PN63-F1
#
_cell.length_a   1.000
_cell.length_b   1.000
_cell.length_c   1.000
_cell.angle_alpha   90.00
_cell.angle_beta   90.00
_cell.angle_gamma   90.00
#
_symmetry.space_group_name_H-M   'P 1'
#
loop_
_entity.id
_entity.type
_entity.pdbx_description
1 polymer ?
#
loop_
_entity_poly.entity_id
_entity_poly.type
_entity_poly.pdbx_seq_one_letter_code
_entity_poly.pdbx_strand_id
1 'polypeptide(L)'
;GPTGPPGGAELIVRARRVIVAIGRSGHFRTLGAVGEHKPKVYHRLHDPKDFAGRNVLVVGGGDAALEASIALAAAGAHVTHSYRRGAFQRPKPENVETLRRLVADPAADVAVESPASERVTTSYSRAMGEPRNEGSIRPAMSTEVAAIHDDAVDLRRADGSVETVPNDVVFAMIGRQPPLEFFRRSGVPIRGEWRAGQIITFGLFIVFCVLLYHWKSAAGEIPLQSWFAAKGWFPFNVGRWFEALGPLAASAEDPTNVLYTLKHSMTTPGFYYSLAYCTCVVLFGLGRIRRRRTPYVKLQTCVLMAIQCVPLFVLPELLLPWAGRNGWFDRGTVAGAVADQFFEAADAPSDEQLQAAGADSISDWDRPIGRERQYWRAYGFVLAWPLFVWNVFTDRPLWGWLAVGVLQTFVVIPWLIHRYGKGAYCGWICSCGALAETMGDAHRHKMPHGPRWNRLNMAGQVVLALACLLLLLRIGGWIRPGSWMTRVYGALLSGVPFFNYKWSVDLMLAGVLGLGCYFWFSGRVWCRFACPLAALMHIYARFSKFRIFADKKKCISCNVCTSVCHQGIDVMNFANKAAPMEDPQCVRCSACVQSCPTGVLSFGRLGRHDHVVLDRVPASLLHVGAVGRPRPGHG
;
A
#
# COMPACT_ATOMS: atom_id res chain seq x y z
N GLY A 1 -0.81 -39.35 -20.13
CA GLY A 1 0.43 -38.55 -20.19
C GLY A 1 0.75 -38.29 -21.64
N PRO A 2 1.20 -37.10 -22.05
CA PRO A 2 1.49 -36.85 -23.44
C PRO A 2 2.91 -37.31 -23.77
N THR A 3 2.98 -38.21 -24.75
CA THR A 3 4.15 -38.74 -25.42
C THR A 3 4.89 -37.62 -26.17
N GLY A 4 6.11 -37.29 -25.73
CA GLY A 4 7.04 -36.44 -26.46
C GLY A 4 7.70 -37.17 -27.64
N PRO A 5 8.51 -36.47 -28.46
CA PRO A 5 9.10 -37.02 -29.68
C PRO A 5 10.05 -38.20 -29.38
N PRO A 6 10.10 -39.23 -30.22
CA PRO A 6 11.04 -40.34 -30.07
C PRO A 6 12.43 -39.91 -30.55
N GLY A 7 13.46 -39.99 -29.70
CA GLY A 7 14.85 -39.90 -30.18
C GLY A 7 15.90 -39.24 -29.28
N GLY A 8 15.54 -38.70 -28.12
CA GLY A 8 16.53 -38.29 -27.12
C GLY A 8 16.59 -39.33 -26.01
N ALA A 9 17.73 -39.99 -25.80
CA ALA A 9 17.91 -40.85 -24.63
C ALA A 9 17.71 -39.99 -23.36
N GLU A 10 16.66 -40.29 -22.59
CA GLU A 10 16.33 -39.54 -21.38
C GLU A 10 17.40 -39.84 -20.31
N LEU A 11 18.39 -38.95 -20.21
CA LEU A 11 19.51 -39.11 -19.27
C LEU A 11 19.02 -38.77 -17.85
N ILE A 12 18.77 -39.79 -17.04
CA ILE A 12 18.40 -39.62 -15.63
C ILE A 12 19.66 -39.33 -14.81
N VAL A 13 19.81 -38.08 -14.35
CA VAL A 13 20.94 -37.67 -13.50
C VAL A 13 20.49 -37.55 -12.04
N ARG A 14 21.16 -38.26 -11.13
CA ARG A 14 20.96 -38.10 -9.68
C ARG A 14 21.91 -37.03 -9.15
N ALA A 15 21.38 -36.01 -8.47
CA ALA A 15 22.16 -34.93 -7.87
C ALA A 15 21.69 -34.64 -6.44
N ARG A 16 22.63 -34.30 -5.55
CA ARG A 16 22.32 -33.89 -4.17
C ARG A 16 21.68 -32.50 -4.10
N ARG A 17 22.01 -31.62 -5.05
CA ARG A 17 21.52 -30.23 -5.15
C ARG A 17 21.32 -29.88 -6.62
N VAL A 18 20.28 -29.11 -6.91
CA VAL A 18 19.99 -28.59 -8.25
C VAL A 18 19.93 -27.06 -8.17
N ILE A 19 20.70 -26.38 -9.02
CA ILE A 19 20.68 -24.92 -9.15
C ILE A 19 19.95 -24.58 -10.45
N VAL A 20 18.80 -23.91 -10.34
CA VAL A 20 18.03 -23.46 -11.50
C VAL A 20 18.43 -22.02 -11.84
N ALA A 21 19.31 -21.86 -12.83
CA ALA A 21 19.88 -20.57 -13.25
C ALA A 21 19.30 -20.05 -14.58
N ILE A 22 18.02 -20.34 -14.87
CA ILE A 22 17.36 -19.98 -16.15
C ILE A 22 17.01 -18.48 -16.29
N GLY A 23 17.37 -17.66 -15.29
CA GLY A 23 17.09 -16.22 -15.24
C GLY A 23 15.60 -15.88 -15.13
N ARG A 24 15.25 -14.62 -15.45
CA ARG A 24 13.85 -14.16 -15.59
C ARG A 24 13.27 -14.45 -16.97
N SER A 25 14.11 -15.01 -17.83
CA SER A 25 13.96 -15.09 -19.26
C SER A 25 13.23 -16.38 -19.60
N GLY A 26 11.95 -16.47 -19.20
CA GLY A 26 11.09 -17.60 -19.58
C GLY A 26 10.70 -17.58 -21.06
N HIS A 27 9.55 -18.16 -21.38
CA HIS A 27 9.06 -18.25 -22.75
C HIS A 27 8.76 -16.85 -23.30
N PHE A 28 8.99 -16.66 -24.60
CA PHE A 28 8.57 -15.45 -25.28
C PHE A 28 7.04 -15.33 -25.22
N ARG A 29 6.55 -14.10 -25.08
CA ARG A 29 5.12 -13.88 -25.27
C ARG A 29 4.80 -14.08 -26.75
N THR A 30 3.63 -14.64 -26.99
CA THR A 30 3.09 -14.81 -28.34
C THR A 30 2.36 -13.54 -28.80
N LEU A 31 2.47 -13.23 -30.09
CA LEU A 31 1.71 -12.23 -30.82
C LEU A 31 0.24 -12.67 -30.95
N GLY A 32 -0.01 -13.98 -31.03
CA GLY A 32 -1.35 -14.51 -31.33
C GLY A 32 -1.80 -14.25 -32.77
N ALA A 33 -0.85 -13.99 -33.66
CA ALA A 33 -1.06 -13.75 -35.08
C ALA A 33 -0.97 -15.06 -35.86
N VAL A 34 -1.67 -15.16 -36.99
CA VAL A 34 -1.51 -16.28 -37.93
C VAL A 34 -0.08 -16.25 -38.49
N GLY A 35 0.61 -17.39 -38.54
CA GLY A 35 1.99 -17.46 -39.08
C GLY A 35 3.11 -17.06 -38.11
N GLU A 36 2.81 -16.85 -36.83
CA GLU A 36 3.82 -16.48 -35.81
C GLU A 36 4.99 -17.48 -35.65
N HIS A 37 4.79 -18.75 -36.01
CA HIS A 37 5.82 -19.79 -35.88
C HIS A 37 6.75 -19.91 -37.10
N LYS A 38 6.61 -19.01 -38.10
CA LYS A 38 7.49 -19.00 -39.28
C LYS A 38 8.95 -18.72 -38.88
N PRO A 39 9.95 -19.27 -39.59
CA PRO A 39 11.38 -19.13 -39.26
C PRO A 39 11.90 -17.69 -39.36
N LYS A 40 11.17 -16.79 -40.04
CA LYS A 40 11.48 -15.35 -40.12
C LYS A 40 11.10 -14.55 -38.86
N VAL A 41 10.49 -15.18 -37.85
CA VAL A 41 10.06 -14.53 -36.61
C VAL A 41 11.09 -14.77 -35.50
N TYR A 42 11.73 -13.69 -35.07
CA TYR A 42 12.75 -13.66 -34.02
C TYR A 42 12.23 -12.96 -32.77
N HIS A 43 12.77 -13.34 -31.61
CA HIS A 43 12.41 -12.72 -30.33
C HIS A 43 13.61 -12.09 -29.59
N ARG A 44 14.77 -12.07 -30.24
CA ARG A 44 16.02 -11.49 -29.76
C ARG A 44 16.82 -11.00 -30.96
N LEU A 45 17.43 -9.83 -30.82
CA LEU A 45 18.36 -9.29 -31.80
C LEU A 45 19.79 -9.62 -31.34
N HIS A 46 20.52 -10.33 -32.19
CA HIS A 46 21.91 -10.72 -31.95
C HIS A 46 22.87 -9.74 -32.62
N ASP A 47 22.96 -9.77 -33.95
CA ASP A 47 23.71 -8.80 -34.75
C ASP A 47 22.74 -8.05 -35.69
N PRO A 48 22.64 -6.71 -35.61
CA PRO A 48 21.81 -5.95 -36.55
C PRO A 48 22.33 -5.97 -37.99
N LYS A 49 23.63 -6.22 -38.22
CA LYS A 49 24.25 -6.21 -39.55
C LYS A 49 23.70 -7.30 -40.48
N ASP A 50 23.28 -8.43 -39.92
CA ASP A 50 22.70 -9.56 -40.66
C ASP A 50 21.43 -9.19 -41.44
N PHE A 51 20.81 -8.06 -41.07
CA PHE A 51 19.53 -7.60 -41.60
C PHE A 51 19.64 -6.31 -42.45
N ALA A 52 20.86 -5.88 -42.78
CA ALA A 52 21.09 -4.72 -43.64
C ALA A 52 20.36 -4.87 -44.99
N GLY A 53 19.68 -3.82 -45.45
CA GLY A 53 18.91 -3.78 -46.70
C GLY A 53 17.58 -4.56 -46.68
N ARG A 54 17.21 -5.21 -45.57
CA ARG A 54 15.96 -6.00 -45.48
C ARG A 54 14.80 -5.17 -44.91
N ASN A 55 13.58 -5.56 -45.27
CA ASN A 55 12.33 -5.05 -44.68
C ASN A 55 12.05 -5.77 -43.36
N VAL A 56 12.23 -5.06 -42.24
CA VAL A 56 12.15 -5.64 -40.90
C VAL A 56 10.97 -5.06 -40.14
N LEU A 57 10.13 -5.91 -39.55
CA LEU A 57 9.05 -5.49 -38.67
C LEU A 57 9.49 -5.69 -37.23
N VAL A 58 9.54 -4.62 -36.43
CA VAL A 58 9.78 -4.72 -34.98
C VAL A 58 8.47 -4.47 -34.25
N VAL A 59 8.06 -5.41 -33.39
CA VAL A 59 6.80 -5.34 -32.66
C VAL A 59 7.04 -5.14 -31.16
N GLY A 60 6.50 -4.05 -30.60
CA GLY A 60 6.52 -3.79 -29.17
C GLY A 60 6.88 -2.35 -28.80
N GLY A 61 6.53 -1.92 -27.58
CA GLY A 61 6.75 -0.54 -27.12
C GLY A 61 7.49 -0.45 -25.79
N GLY A 62 8.50 -1.32 -25.59
CA GLY A 62 9.43 -1.26 -24.46
C GLY A 62 10.85 -0.98 -24.96
N ASP A 63 11.80 -0.72 -24.05
CA ASP A 63 13.18 -0.35 -24.42
C ASP A 63 13.82 -1.30 -25.43
N ALA A 64 13.72 -2.61 -25.25
CA ALA A 64 14.29 -3.57 -26.20
C ALA A 64 13.73 -3.47 -27.63
N ALA A 65 12.46 -3.06 -27.78
CA ALA A 65 11.87 -2.90 -29.10
C ALA A 65 12.42 -1.64 -29.77
N LEU A 66 12.56 -0.54 -29.01
CA LEU A 66 13.13 0.70 -29.51
C LEU A 66 14.63 0.54 -29.81
N GLU A 67 15.39 -0.06 -28.89
CA GLU A 67 16.82 -0.36 -29.07
C GLU A 67 17.05 -1.25 -30.30
N ALA A 68 16.20 -2.27 -30.52
CA ALA A 68 16.28 -3.10 -31.71
C ALA A 68 15.97 -2.32 -32.99
N SER A 69 14.92 -1.50 -33.01
CA SER A 69 14.59 -0.66 -34.17
C SER A 69 15.71 0.32 -34.50
N ILE A 70 16.28 0.98 -33.49
CA ILE A 70 17.40 1.92 -33.65
C ILE A 70 18.63 1.19 -34.21
N ALA A 71 19.01 0.04 -33.61
CA ALA A 71 20.18 -0.72 -34.04
C ALA A 71 20.03 -1.27 -35.47
N LEU A 72 18.86 -1.81 -35.82
CA LEU A 72 18.57 -2.32 -37.16
C LEU A 72 18.61 -1.21 -38.22
N ALA A 73 17.98 -0.07 -37.94
CA ALA A 73 17.99 1.07 -38.86
C ALA A 73 19.40 1.66 -39.02
N ALA A 74 20.14 1.80 -37.92
CA ALA A 74 21.52 2.27 -37.96
C ALA A 74 22.46 1.31 -38.74
N ALA A 75 22.14 0.01 -38.78
CA ALA A 75 22.84 -0.99 -39.59
C ALA A 75 22.36 -1.06 -41.06
N GLY A 76 21.40 -0.23 -41.48
CA GLY A 76 20.94 -0.15 -42.86
C GLY A 76 19.66 -0.92 -43.20
N ALA A 77 18.88 -1.37 -42.21
CA ALA A 77 17.60 -2.04 -42.45
C ALA A 77 16.41 -1.07 -42.62
N HIS A 78 15.37 -1.48 -43.34
CA HIS A 78 14.10 -0.75 -43.46
C HIS A 78 13.12 -1.24 -42.40
N VAL A 79 13.04 -0.52 -41.29
CA VAL A 79 12.30 -0.95 -40.10
C VAL A 79 10.88 -0.38 -40.08
N THR A 80 9.87 -1.23 -40.09
CA THR A 80 8.52 -0.87 -39.64
C THR A 80 8.41 -1.14 -38.14
N HIS A 81 8.14 -0.13 -37.33
CA HIS A 81 7.98 -0.28 -35.87
C HIS A 81 6.51 -0.30 -35.48
N SER A 82 5.97 -1.47 -35.15
CA SER A 82 4.56 -1.66 -34.81
C SER A 82 4.31 -1.64 -33.29
N TYR A 83 3.37 -0.81 -32.86
CA TYR A 83 2.94 -0.75 -31.46
C TYR A 83 1.44 -0.52 -31.29
N ARG A 84 0.79 -1.40 -30.53
CA ARG A 84 -0.67 -1.40 -30.28
C ARG A 84 -1.28 -0.16 -29.62
N ARG A 85 -0.49 0.79 -29.12
CA ARG A 85 -1.00 2.03 -28.51
C ARG A 85 -0.53 3.23 -29.33
N GLY A 86 -1.27 4.33 -29.26
CA GLY A 86 -0.90 5.57 -29.95
C GLY A 86 0.34 6.30 -29.41
N ALA A 87 0.86 5.92 -28.22
CA ALA A 87 2.03 6.56 -27.64
C ALA A 87 2.85 5.61 -26.74
N PHE A 88 4.18 5.77 -26.76
CA PHE A 88 5.10 5.03 -25.89
C PHE A 88 4.94 5.45 -24.43
N GLN A 89 4.68 4.50 -23.53
CA GLN A 89 4.45 4.79 -22.10
C GLN A 89 5.58 4.33 -21.18
N ARG A 90 6.37 3.34 -21.60
CA ARG A 90 7.34 2.61 -20.76
C ARG A 90 8.81 2.85 -21.11
N PRO A 91 9.22 3.01 -22.37
CA PRO A 91 10.63 3.16 -22.72
C PRO A 91 11.24 4.41 -22.08
N LYS A 92 12.57 4.40 -21.96
CA LYS A 92 13.36 5.58 -21.57
C LYS A 92 13.14 6.70 -22.59
N PRO A 93 13.01 7.97 -22.15
CA PRO A 93 12.83 9.11 -23.06
C PRO A 93 13.93 9.25 -24.12
N GLU A 94 15.18 8.90 -23.79
CA GLU A 94 16.31 8.92 -24.75
C GLU A 94 16.09 7.97 -25.92
N ASN A 95 15.59 6.77 -25.66
CA ASN A 95 15.29 5.79 -26.71
C ASN A 95 14.14 6.30 -27.61
N VAL A 96 13.13 6.95 -27.02
CA VAL A 96 12.02 7.55 -27.78
C VAL A 96 12.51 8.71 -28.64
N GLU A 97 13.37 9.57 -28.09
CA GLU A 97 13.95 10.71 -28.79
C GLU A 97 14.87 10.24 -29.93
N THR A 98 15.73 9.26 -29.68
CA THR A 98 16.63 8.67 -30.68
C THR A 98 15.83 8.04 -31.82
N LEU A 99 14.77 7.29 -31.51
CA LEU A 99 13.87 6.74 -32.51
C LEU A 99 13.24 7.85 -33.35
N ARG A 100 12.75 8.94 -32.72
CA ARG A 100 12.14 10.08 -33.44
C ARG A 100 13.12 10.79 -34.35
N ARG A 101 14.38 10.96 -33.92
CA ARG A 101 15.44 11.52 -34.75
C ARG A 101 15.68 10.68 -36.00
N LEU A 102 15.80 9.36 -35.86
CA LEU A 102 15.94 8.45 -37.01
C LEU A 102 14.72 8.42 -37.94
N VAL A 103 13.51 8.65 -37.41
CA VAL A 103 12.30 8.78 -38.23
C VAL A 103 12.31 10.07 -39.03
N ALA A 104 12.81 11.17 -38.45
CA ALA A 104 12.87 12.48 -39.10
C ALA A 104 14.04 12.59 -40.08
N ASP A 105 15.18 12.02 -39.71
CA ASP A 105 16.43 12.02 -40.46
C ASP A 105 17.07 10.62 -40.40
N PRO A 106 16.92 9.80 -41.44
CA PRO A 106 17.58 8.50 -41.55
C PRO A 106 19.11 8.56 -41.51
N ALA A 107 19.71 9.72 -41.79
CA ALA A 107 21.14 9.95 -41.74
C ALA A 107 21.66 10.36 -40.34
N ALA A 108 20.77 10.55 -39.36
CA ALA A 108 21.15 10.98 -38.02
C ALA A 108 22.20 10.05 -37.37
N ASP A 109 23.27 10.64 -36.83
CA ASP A 109 24.30 9.90 -36.10
C ASP A 109 23.77 9.49 -34.71
N VAL A 110 23.45 8.22 -34.57
CA VAL A 110 22.87 7.65 -33.36
C VAL A 110 23.60 6.37 -32.98
N ALA A 111 23.68 6.13 -31.67
CA ALA A 111 24.31 4.94 -31.11
C ALA A 111 23.47 4.33 -29.98
N VAL A 112 23.47 3.01 -29.91
CA VAL A 112 23.06 2.23 -28.74
C VAL A 112 24.35 1.75 -28.07
N GLU A 113 24.96 2.58 -27.22
CA GLU A 113 26.26 2.24 -26.60
C GLU A 113 26.14 1.30 -25.41
N SER A 114 25.03 1.36 -24.69
CA SER A 114 24.75 0.53 -23.50
C SER A 114 23.31 0.04 -23.53
N PRO A 115 23.02 -1.09 -24.21
CA PRO A 115 21.68 -1.64 -24.29
C PRO A 115 21.10 -1.85 -22.90
N ALA A 116 19.93 -1.26 -22.61
CA ALA A 116 19.28 -1.42 -21.30
C ALA A 116 18.64 -2.80 -21.14
N SER A 117 18.45 -3.54 -22.25
CA SER A 117 17.86 -4.86 -22.27
C SER A 117 18.86 -5.93 -22.72
N GLU A 118 18.93 -7.06 -22.01
CA GLU A 118 19.63 -8.32 -22.41
C GLU A 118 19.12 -8.96 -23.73
N ARG A 119 18.25 -8.26 -24.46
CA ARG A 119 17.64 -8.70 -25.73
C ARG A 119 18.25 -8.03 -26.95
N VAL A 120 19.07 -7.00 -26.70
CA VAL A 120 19.95 -6.37 -27.66
C VAL A 120 21.33 -6.54 -27.03
N THR A 121 22.08 -7.54 -27.51
CA THR A 121 23.35 -7.94 -26.89
C THR A 121 24.54 -7.11 -27.36
N THR A 122 24.32 -6.22 -28.33
CA THR A 122 25.39 -5.58 -29.08
C THR A 122 25.20 -4.08 -28.99
N SER A 123 26.21 -3.39 -28.49
CA SER A 123 26.31 -1.95 -28.62
C SER A 123 26.60 -1.61 -30.08
N TYR A 124 25.84 -0.72 -30.69
CA TYR A 124 26.03 -0.33 -32.08
C TYR A 124 26.06 1.19 -32.20
N SER A 125 27.15 1.72 -32.74
CA SER A 125 27.27 3.11 -33.15
C SER A 125 27.58 3.15 -34.64
N ARG A 126 27.04 4.15 -35.36
CA ARG A 126 27.37 4.35 -36.78
C ARG A 126 28.88 4.52 -37.03
N ALA A 127 29.63 5.00 -36.03
CA ALA A 127 31.09 5.09 -36.04
C ALA A 127 31.86 3.73 -36.08
N MET A 128 31.20 2.59 -35.82
CA MET A 128 31.83 1.26 -35.76
C MET A 128 31.66 0.42 -37.05
N GLY A 129 31.21 1.01 -38.15
CA GLY A 129 31.11 0.32 -39.44
C GLY A 129 31.14 1.27 -40.64
N GLU A 130 31.79 0.84 -41.73
CA GLU A 130 31.69 1.52 -43.02
C GLU A 130 30.22 1.58 -43.47
N PRO A 131 29.72 2.75 -43.91
CA PRO A 131 28.32 2.90 -44.29
C PRO A 131 28.10 2.14 -45.60
N ARG A 132 27.25 1.10 -45.57
CA ARG A 132 26.87 0.39 -46.81
C ARG A 132 25.43 0.53 -47.25
N ASN A 133 24.54 1.24 -46.52
CA ASN A 133 23.25 1.77 -47.00
C ASN A 133 22.54 2.55 -45.88
N GLU A 134 21.73 3.56 -46.23
CA GLU A 134 20.88 4.28 -45.27
C GLU A 134 19.64 3.43 -44.92
N GLY A 135 19.51 3.04 -43.66
CA GLY A 135 18.29 2.38 -43.16
C GLY A 135 17.17 3.40 -42.94
N SER A 136 15.98 2.95 -42.55
CA SER A 136 14.84 3.84 -42.30
C SER A 136 13.93 3.30 -41.20
N ILE A 137 13.16 4.16 -40.55
CA ILE A 137 12.14 3.75 -39.57
C ILE A 137 10.78 4.33 -39.94
N ARG A 138 9.80 3.45 -40.18
CA ARG A 138 8.37 3.79 -40.31
C ARG A 138 7.63 3.40 -39.03
N PRO A 139 7.18 4.37 -38.21
CA PRO A 139 6.37 4.06 -37.03
C PRO A 139 4.92 3.72 -37.43
N ALA A 140 4.50 2.50 -37.15
CA ALA A 140 3.12 2.02 -37.25
C ALA A 140 2.50 1.99 -35.84
N MET A 141 1.88 3.10 -35.44
CA MET A 141 1.26 3.24 -34.11
C MET A 141 -0.21 2.82 -34.15
N SER A 142 -0.72 2.35 -33.01
CA SER A 142 -2.09 1.82 -32.89
C SER A 142 -2.37 0.65 -33.84
N THR A 143 -1.38 -0.21 -34.05
CA THR A 143 -1.47 -1.41 -34.90
C THR A 143 -1.20 -2.69 -34.13
N GLU A 144 -1.85 -3.77 -34.54
CA GLU A 144 -1.60 -5.14 -34.10
C GLU A 144 -1.29 -6.04 -35.29
N VAL A 145 -0.40 -7.02 -35.12
CA VAL A 145 -0.09 -7.98 -36.18
C VAL A 145 -1.23 -8.98 -36.29
N ALA A 146 -1.86 -9.08 -37.46
CA ALA A 146 -2.96 -10.00 -37.72
C ALA A 146 -2.47 -11.33 -38.31
N ALA A 147 -1.62 -11.26 -39.34
CA ALA A 147 -1.05 -12.43 -40.01
C ALA A 147 0.37 -12.13 -40.51
N ILE A 148 1.22 -13.16 -40.53
CA ILE A 148 2.60 -13.14 -41.01
C ILE A 148 2.70 -14.11 -42.18
N HIS A 149 2.96 -13.58 -43.37
CA HIS A 149 3.16 -14.31 -44.62
C HIS A 149 4.66 -14.47 -44.90
N ASP A 150 5.00 -15.17 -45.98
CA ASP A 150 6.41 -15.45 -46.33
C ASP A 150 7.19 -14.19 -46.74
N ASP A 151 6.53 -13.24 -47.41
CA ASP A 151 7.08 -12.00 -47.96
C ASP A 151 6.37 -10.72 -47.47
N ALA A 152 5.32 -10.87 -46.64
CA ALA A 152 4.52 -9.75 -46.14
C ALA A 152 4.00 -9.96 -44.71
N VAL A 153 3.55 -8.89 -44.06
CA VAL A 153 2.85 -8.93 -42.77
C VAL A 153 1.62 -8.03 -42.81
N ASP A 154 0.51 -8.53 -42.29
CA ASP A 154 -0.74 -7.79 -42.14
C ASP A 154 -0.81 -7.09 -40.79
N LEU A 155 -0.91 -5.77 -40.81
CA LEU A 155 -1.08 -4.90 -39.65
C LEU A 155 -2.53 -4.42 -39.58
N ARG A 156 -3.25 -4.84 -38.54
CA ARG A 156 -4.59 -4.33 -38.25
C ARG A 156 -4.50 -3.03 -37.48
N ARG A 157 -5.12 -1.97 -37.99
CA ARG A 157 -5.23 -0.65 -37.37
C ARG A 157 -6.39 -0.62 -36.37
N ALA A 158 -6.41 0.42 -35.53
CA ALA A 158 -7.44 0.58 -34.48
C ALA A 158 -8.87 0.76 -35.03
N ASP A 159 -9.02 1.19 -36.28
CA ASP A 159 -10.30 1.30 -36.99
C ASP A 159 -10.78 -0.02 -37.61
N GLY A 160 -9.99 -1.10 -37.45
CA GLY A 160 -10.29 -2.43 -38.00
C GLY A 160 -9.77 -2.64 -39.42
N SER A 161 -9.24 -1.61 -40.09
CA SER A 161 -8.61 -1.76 -41.40
C SER A 161 -7.32 -2.58 -41.30
N VAL A 162 -7.00 -3.32 -42.37
CA VAL A 162 -5.77 -4.14 -42.45
C VAL A 162 -4.87 -3.56 -43.54
N GLU A 163 -3.62 -3.31 -43.17
CA GLU A 163 -2.56 -2.84 -44.06
C GLU A 163 -1.51 -3.94 -44.20
N THR A 164 -1.30 -4.43 -45.42
CA THR A 164 -0.25 -5.39 -45.74
C THR A 164 1.05 -4.66 -46.06
N VAL A 165 2.13 -5.00 -45.38
CA VAL A 165 3.45 -4.38 -45.54
C VAL A 165 4.45 -5.44 -46.01
N PRO A 166 5.29 -5.17 -47.03
CA PRO A 166 6.40 -6.05 -47.40
C PRO A 166 7.31 -6.31 -46.21
N ASN A 167 7.70 -7.56 -46.00
CA ASN A 167 8.45 -7.94 -44.82
C ASN A 167 9.29 -9.18 -45.07
N ASP A 168 10.59 -9.10 -44.74
CA ASP A 168 11.52 -10.23 -44.80
C ASP A 168 11.70 -10.87 -43.43
N VAL A 169 11.65 -10.08 -42.35
CA VAL A 169 11.96 -10.51 -40.98
C VAL A 169 11.07 -9.81 -39.95
N VAL A 170 10.64 -10.54 -38.92
CA VAL A 170 9.85 -9.99 -37.80
C VAL A 170 10.60 -10.15 -36.49
N PHE A 171 10.75 -9.08 -35.71
CA PHE A 171 11.23 -9.11 -34.32
C PHE A 171 10.08 -8.86 -33.33
N ALA A 172 9.59 -9.92 -32.70
CA ALA A 172 8.56 -9.86 -31.68
C ALA A 172 9.15 -9.51 -30.29
N MET A 173 9.39 -8.22 -30.06
CA MET A 173 10.01 -7.67 -28.85
C MET A 173 9.01 -7.37 -27.71
N ILE A 174 7.93 -8.15 -27.60
CA ILE A 174 6.79 -7.94 -26.69
C ILE A 174 7.00 -8.45 -25.24
N GLY A 175 8.21 -8.92 -24.93
CA GLY A 175 8.61 -9.38 -23.60
C GLY A 175 8.43 -10.90 -23.41
N ARG A 176 8.63 -11.37 -22.18
CA ARG A 176 8.59 -12.79 -21.83
C ARG A 176 7.56 -13.07 -20.74
N GLN A 177 7.13 -14.31 -20.64
CA GLN A 177 6.39 -14.84 -19.51
C GLN A 177 7.36 -15.60 -18.58
N PRO A 178 7.26 -15.44 -17.25
CA PRO A 178 8.01 -16.29 -16.34
C PRO A 178 7.62 -17.76 -16.54
N PRO A 179 8.57 -18.71 -16.45
CA PRO A 179 8.31 -20.13 -16.71
C PRO A 179 7.63 -20.79 -15.50
N LEU A 180 6.44 -20.30 -15.14
CA LEU A 180 5.73 -20.74 -13.94
C LEU A 180 5.35 -22.22 -14.00
N GLU A 181 4.99 -22.72 -15.18
CA GLU A 181 4.59 -24.12 -15.36
C GLU A 181 5.74 -25.09 -15.10
N PHE A 182 6.97 -24.73 -15.51
CA PHE A 182 8.18 -25.47 -15.15
C PHE A 182 8.34 -25.57 -13.63
N PHE A 183 8.15 -24.46 -12.90
CA PHE A 183 8.27 -24.46 -11.44
C PHE A 183 7.16 -25.26 -10.74
N ARG A 184 5.92 -25.20 -11.25
CA ARG A 184 4.79 -26.00 -10.74
C ARG A 184 5.07 -27.49 -10.91
N ARG A 185 5.51 -27.91 -12.10
CA ARG A 185 5.87 -29.31 -12.40
C ARG A 185 7.09 -29.79 -11.59
N SER A 186 8.03 -28.89 -11.30
CA SER A 186 9.21 -29.19 -10.49
C SER A 186 8.91 -29.33 -8.99
N GLY A 187 7.66 -29.10 -8.56
CA GLY A 187 7.28 -29.10 -7.14
C GLY A 187 7.87 -27.94 -6.34
N VAL A 188 8.49 -26.96 -6.99
CA VAL A 188 9.08 -25.78 -6.31
C VAL A 188 7.95 -24.89 -5.82
N PRO A 189 7.88 -24.55 -4.52
CA PRO A 189 6.82 -23.70 -4.00
C PRO A 189 6.94 -22.28 -4.56
N ILE A 190 5.96 -21.88 -5.38
CA ILE A 190 5.87 -20.53 -5.94
C ILE A 190 5.19 -19.62 -4.91
N ARG A 191 5.91 -18.60 -4.44
CA ARG A 191 5.35 -17.59 -3.53
C ARG A 191 4.29 -16.75 -4.25
N GLY A 192 3.09 -16.65 -3.67
CA GLY A 192 1.98 -15.82 -4.17
C GLY A 192 0.84 -16.60 -4.81
N GLU A 193 1.02 -17.89 -5.12
CA GLU A 193 -0.08 -18.76 -5.52
C GLU A 193 -0.86 -19.25 -4.29
N TRP A 194 -2.17 -19.05 -4.30
CA TRP A 194 -3.06 -19.48 -3.22
C TRP A 194 -3.38 -20.97 -3.37
N ARG A 195 -2.99 -21.76 -2.38
CA ARG A 195 -3.35 -23.19 -2.26
C ARG A 195 -4.60 -23.34 -1.40
N ALA A 196 -5.29 -24.48 -1.49
CA ALA A 196 -6.46 -24.79 -0.68
C ALA A 196 -6.23 -24.57 0.83
N GLY A 197 -5.08 -25.01 1.36
CA GLY A 197 -4.72 -24.77 2.77
C GLY A 197 -4.58 -23.29 3.13
N GLN A 198 -4.14 -22.43 2.21
CA GLN A 198 -4.07 -20.98 2.44
C GLN A 198 -5.45 -20.32 2.43
N ILE A 199 -6.37 -20.83 1.61
CA ILE A 199 -7.76 -20.38 1.58
C ILE A 199 -8.45 -20.77 2.89
N ILE A 200 -8.27 -22.01 3.35
CA ILE A 200 -8.85 -22.49 4.61
C ILE A 200 -8.30 -21.70 5.80
N THR A 201 -6.97 -21.54 5.90
CA THR A 201 -6.36 -20.76 6.99
C THR A 201 -6.77 -19.30 6.96
N PHE A 202 -6.94 -18.71 5.78
CA PHE A 202 -7.50 -17.36 5.64
C PHE A 202 -8.93 -17.32 6.19
N GLY A 203 -9.80 -18.25 5.79
CA GLY A 203 -11.18 -18.34 6.27
C GLY A 203 -11.28 -18.51 7.79
N LEU A 204 -10.52 -19.44 8.37
CA LEU A 204 -10.44 -19.64 9.83
C LEU A 204 -9.95 -18.39 10.55
N PHE A 205 -8.99 -17.68 9.96
CA PHE A 205 -8.47 -16.46 10.53
C PHE A 205 -9.49 -15.30 10.47
N ILE A 206 -10.33 -15.23 9.44
CA ILE A 206 -11.48 -14.30 9.41
C ILE A 206 -12.44 -14.60 10.56
N VAL A 207 -12.80 -15.88 10.74
CA VAL A 207 -13.67 -16.31 11.85
C VAL A 207 -13.06 -15.94 13.19
N PHE A 208 -11.77 -16.18 13.39
CA PHE A 208 -11.05 -15.75 14.59
C PHE A 208 -11.14 -14.24 14.83
N CYS A 209 -10.95 -13.40 13.81
CA CYS A 209 -11.04 -11.95 13.95
C CYS A 209 -12.46 -11.50 14.32
N VAL A 210 -13.48 -12.14 13.76
CA VAL A 210 -14.89 -11.89 14.12
C VAL A 210 -15.13 -12.24 15.58
N LEU A 211 -14.73 -13.45 16.02
CA LEU A 211 -14.86 -13.86 17.42
C LEU A 211 -14.10 -12.91 18.36
N LEU A 212 -12.88 -12.49 18.00
CA LEU A 212 -12.09 -11.56 18.80
C LEU A 212 -12.78 -10.19 18.94
N TYR A 213 -13.41 -9.69 17.88
CA TYR A 213 -14.17 -8.43 17.93
C TYR A 213 -15.38 -8.55 18.86
N HIS A 214 -16.16 -9.64 18.77
CA HIS A 214 -17.32 -9.89 19.64
C HIS A 214 -16.94 -10.20 21.09
N TRP A 215 -15.74 -10.71 21.34
CA TRP A 215 -15.17 -10.84 22.69
C TRP A 215 -14.77 -9.49 23.27
N LYS A 216 -14.25 -8.58 22.42
CA LYS A 216 -13.83 -7.23 22.81
C LYS A 216 -15.01 -6.27 23.03
N SER A 217 -16.02 -6.33 22.18
CA SER A 217 -17.10 -5.33 22.09
C SER A 217 -18.43 -5.88 22.58
N ALA A 218 -18.97 -5.28 23.66
CA ALA A 218 -20.28 -5.62 24.23
C ALA A 218 -21.44 -5.41 23.24
N ALA A 219 -21.27 -4.45 22.32
CA ALA A 219 -22.26 -4.12 21.29
C ALA A 219 -22.26 -5.09 20.09
N GLY A 220 -21.64 -6.26 20.21
CA GLY A 220 -21.60 -7.27 19.16
C GLY A 220 -22.89 -8.10 19.10
N GLU A 221 -23.34 -8.45 17.90
CA GLU A 221 -24.50 -9.34 17.70
C GLU A 221 -24.30 -10.74 18.32
N ILE A 222 -23.05 -11.20 18.45
CA ILE A 222 -22.70 -12.43 19.16
C ILE A 222 -22.39 -12.10 20.62
N PRO A 223 -23.11 -12.67 21.62
CA PRO A 223 -22.97 -12.37 23.05
C PRO A 223 -21.75 -13.06 23.70
N LEU A 224 -20.59 -12.99 23.04
CA LEU A 224 -19.40 -13.71 23.48
C LEU A 224 -18.78 -13.11 24.75
N GLN A 225 -18.75 -11.77 24.84
CA GLN A 225 -18.23 -11.08 26.01
C GLN A 225 -19.08 -11.34 27.26
N SER A 226 -20.41 -11.22 27.15
CA SER A 226 -21.33 -11.46 28.27
C SER A 226 -21.30 -12.93 28.72
N TRP A 227 -21.11 -13.87 27.79
CA TRP A 227 -20.89 -15.28 28.13
C TRP A 227 -19.60 -15.50 28.95
N PHE A 228 -18.49 -14.86 28.57
CA PHE A 228 -17.24 -14.93 29.35
C PHE A 228 -17.39 -14.27 30.73
N ALA A 229 -18.09 -13.14 30.80
CA ALA A 229 -18.38 -12.44 32.05
C ALA A 229 -19.23 -13.31 33.00
N ALA A 230 -20.32 -13.91 32.48
CA ALA A 230 -21.19 -14.80 33.25
C ALA A 230 -20.47 -16.04 33.79
N LYS A 231 -19.43 -16.52 33.09
CA LYS A 231 -18.58 -17.63 33.55
C LYS A 231 -17.44 -17.19 34.46
N GLY A 232 -17.25 -15.89 34.68
CA GLY A 232 -16.09 -15.36 35.40
C GLY A 232 -14.78 -15.79 34.76
N TRP A 233 -14.74 -15.90 33.43
CA TRP A 233 -13.54 -16.26 32.69
C TRP A 233 -12.66 -15.05 32.42
N PHE A 234 -11.42 -15.28 31.98
CA PHE A 234 -10.50 -14.23 31.63
C PHE A 234 -11.11 -13.26 30.59
N PRO A 235 -11.04 -11.92 30.80
CA PRO A 235 -10.28 -11.23 31.83
C PRO A 235 -11.08 -10.85 33.09
N PHE A 236 -12.34 -11.25 33.21
CA PHE A 236 -13.22 -10.86 34.31
C PHE A 236 -12.79 -11.42 35.67
N ASN A 237 -11.98 -12.49 35.70
CA ASN A 237 -11.38 -13.04 36.93
C ASN A 237 -10.06 -12.39 37.35
N VAL A 238 -9.49 -11.48 36.55
CA VAL A 238 -8.16 -10.91 36.80
C VAL A 238 -8.11 -10.08 38.08
N GLY A 239 -9.24 -9.51 38.53
CA GLY A 239 -9.34 -8.81 39.81
C GLY A 239 -8.84 -9.66 40.99
N ARG A 240 -9.09 -10.98 40.96
CA ARG A 240 -8.64 -11.94 41.99
C ARG A 240 -7.12 -12.11 42.05
N TRP A 241 -6.41 -11.80 40.97
CA TRP A 241 -4.95 -11.87 40.95
C TRP A 241 -4.32 -10.79 41.85
N PHE A 242 -5.02 -9.66 42.04
CA PHE A 242 -4.56 -8.57 42.89
C PHE A 242 -4.76 -8.87 44.38
N GLU A 243 -5.70 -9.74 44.74
CA GLU A 243 -5.85 -10.26 46.11
C GLU A 243 -4.62 -11.07 46.54
N ALA A 244 -3.93 -11.70 45.58
CA ALA A 244 -2.70 -12.46 45.83
C ALA A 244 -1.44 -11.59 46.01
N LEU A 245 -1.53 -10.25 45.90
CA LEU A 245 -0.38 -9.33 46.01
C LEU A 245 0.00 -8.95 47.45
N GLY A 246 -0.62 -9.58 48.47
CA GLY A 246 -0.28 -9.37 49.87
C GLY A 246 -0.46 -7.90 50.31
N PRO A 247 0.55 -7.22 50.88
CA PRO A 247 0.42 -5.84 51.36
C PRO A 247 0.00 -4.83 50.28
N LEU A 248 0.29 -5.11 49.01
CA LEU A 248 -0.08 -4.24 47.89
C LEU A 248 -1.55 -4.40 47.47
N ALA A 249 -2.26 -5.43 47.97
CA ALA A 249 -3.69 -5.61 47.71
C ALA A 249 -4.50 -4.41 48.21
N ALA A 250 -4.15 -3.84 49.36
CA ALA A 250 -4.80 -2.64 49.89
C ALA A 250 -4.64 -1.43 48.95
N SER A 251 -3.48 -1.28 48.30
CA SER A 251 -3.25 -0.24 47.29
C SER A 251 -4.03 -0.47 45.99
N ALA A 252 -4.45 -1.71 45.72
CA ALA A 252 -5.29 -2.06 44.58
C ALA A 252 -6.79 -1.85 44.84
N GLU A 253 -7.18 -1.58 46.10
CA GLU A 253 -8.55 -1.22 46.49
C GLU A 253 -8.76 0.30 46.64
N ASP A 254 -7.68 1.09 46.74
CA ASP A 254 -7.75 2.56 46.83
C ASP A 254 -8.00 3.20 45.46
N PRO A 255 -9.17 3.84 45.22
CA PRO A 255 -9.52 4.43 43.93
C PRO A 255 -8.57 5.52 43.42
N THR A 256 -7.83 6.17 44.33
CA THR A 256 -6.88 7.24 43.99
C THR A 256 -5.54 6.70 43.51
N ASN A 257 -5.27 5.41 43.76
CA ASN A 257 -4.02 4.76 43.40
C ASN A 257 -4.01 4.31 41.93
N VAL A 258 -2.83 4.35 41.29
CA VAL A 258 -2.64 3.84 39.94
C VAL A 258 -2.87 2.33 39.86
N LEU A 259 -2.61 1.59 40.95
CA LEU A 259 -2.77 0.14 41.00
C LEU A 259 -4.25 -0.26 40.92
N TYR A 260 -5.15 0.48 41.56
CA TYR A 260 -6.60 0.31 41.39
C TYR A 260 -7.03 0.53 39.95
N THR A 261 -6.53 1.62 39.33
CA THR A 261 -6.81 1.91 37.92
C THR A 261 -6.35 0.79 37.02
N LEU A 262 -5.15 0.26 37.25
CA LEU A 262 -4.61 -0.86 36.49
C LEU A 262 -5.43 -2.14 36.71
N LYS A 263 -5.80 -2.47 37.95
CA LYS A 263 -6.67 -3.62 38.27
C LYS A 263 -7.98 -3.54 37.48
N HIS A 264 -8.64 -2.39 37.51
CA HIS A 264 -9.90 -2.17 36.80
C HIS A 264 -9.73 -2.22 35.28
N SER A 265 -8.70 -1.55 34.73
CA SER A 265 -8.41 -1.64 33.30
C SER A 265 -8.03 -3.07 32.88
N MET A 266 -7.50 -3.91 33.77
CA MET A 266 -7.19 -5.31 33.48
C MET A 266 -8.37 -6.27 33.60
N THR A 267 -9.56 -5.87 34.10
CA THR A 267 -10.75 -6.74 34.08
C THR A 267 -11.51 -6.71 32.75
N THR A 268 -10.88 -6.13 31.74
CA THR A 268 -11.52 -5.47 30.61
C THR A 268 -10.91 -6.03 29.30
N PRO A 269 -11.68 -6.69 28.39
CA PRO A 269 -11.12 -7.22 27.14
C PRO A 269 -10.51 -6.13 26.24
N GLY A 270 -11.04 -4.90 26.30
CA GLY A 270 -10.52 -3.74 25.57
C GLY A 270 -9.05 -3.49 25.86
N PHE A 271 -8.66 -3.54 27.14
CA PHE A 271 -7.27 -3.38 27.57
C PHE A 271 -6.35 -4.42 26.95
N TYR A 272 -6.73 -5.70 26.96
CA TYR A 272 -5.89 -6.76 26.38
C TYR A 272 -5.79 -6.68 24.87
N TYR A 273 -6.85 -6.23 24.20
CA TYR A 273 -6.78 -5.96 22.77
C TYR A 273 -5.77 -4.85 22.47
N SER A 274 -5.85 -3.73 23.19
CA SER A 274 -4.93 -2.59 23.04
C SER A 274 -3.49 -2.97 23.43
N LEU A 275 -3.31 -3.76 24.50
CA LEU A 275 -2.03 -4.29 24.94
C LEU A 275 -1.42 -5.23 23.90
N ALA A 276 -2.21 -6.15 23.33
CA ALA A 276 -1.78 -7.05 22.27
C ALA A 276 -1.37 -6.26 21.01
N TYR A 277 -2.13 -5.22 20.66
CA TYR A 277 -1.81 -4.33 19.55
C TYR A 277 -0.46 -3.61 19.78
N CYS A 278 -0.28 -3.01 20.95
CA CYS A 278 0.97 -2.34 21.35
C CYS A 278 2.15 -3.31 21.33
N THR A 279 1.97 -4.50 21.89
CA THR A 279 2.97 -5.56 21.92
C THR A 279 3.38 -5.97 20.52
N CYS A 280 2.41 -6.13 19.60
CA CYS A 280 2.71 -6.40 18.20
C CYS A 280 3.53 -5.27 17.55
N VAL A 281 3.09 -4.02 17.69
CA VAL A 281 3.81 -2.87 17.12
C VAL A 281 5.25 -2.77 17.67
N VAL A 282 5.45 -3.02 18.96
CA VAL A 282 6.78 -2.99 19.59
C VAL A 282 7.64 -4.17 19.14
N LEU A 283 7.17 -5.41 19.27
CA LEU A 283 7.97 -6.60 18.94
C LEU A 283 8.36 -6.63 17.45
N PHE A 284 7.38 -6.43 16.56
CA PHE A 284 7.64 -6.38 15.13
C PHE A 284 8.40 -5.11 14.73
N GLY A 285 8.22 -4.00 15.45
CA GLY A 285 8.98 -2.76 15.27
C GLY A 285 10.47 -2.93 15.60
N LEU A 286 10.80 -3.53 16.73
CA LEU A 286 12.18 -3.89 17.08
C LEU A 286 12.78 -4.86 16.05
N GLY A 287 12.00 -5.86 15.61
CA GLY A 287 12.38 -6.75 14.52
C GLY A 287 12.67 -6.00 13.22
N ARG A 288 11.85 -5.00 12.87
CA ARG A 288 12.04 -4.16 11.69
C ARG A 288 13.31 -3.34 11.77
N ILE A 289 13.58 -2.68 12.90
CA ILE A 289 14.80 -1.89 13.13
C ILE A 289 16.05 -2.76 12.95
N ARG A 290 16.03 -3.99 13.49
CA ARG A 290 17.15 -4.95 13.35
C ARG A 290 17.39 -5.37 11.90
N ARG A 291 16.32 -5.62 11.14
CA ARG A 291 16.40 -6.02 9.71
C ARG A 291 16.79 -4.87 8.79
N ARG A 292 16.39 -3.63 9.11
CA ARG A 292 16.49 -2.46 8.23
C ARG A 292 17.23 -1.33 8.94
N ARG A 293 18.57 -1.41 8.91
CA ARG A 293 19.47 -0.52 9.66
C ARG A 293 19.65 0.87 9.04
N THR A 294 18.56 1.56 8.70
CA THR A 294 18.63 2.96 8.23
C THR A 294 18.17 3.93 9.33
N PRO A 295 18.76 5.14 9.42
CA PRO A 295 18.31 6.17 10.36
C PRO A 295 16.82 6.51 10.19
N TYR A 296 16.33 6.56 8.95
CA TYR A 296 14.92 6.79 8.65
C TYR A 296 14.01 5.74 9.28
N VAL A 297 14.27 4.45 9.05
CA VAL A 297 13.44 3.37 9.59
C VAL A 297 13.50 3.32 11.11
N LYS A 298 14.67 3.57 11.71
CA LYS A 298 14.81 3.63 13.17
C LYS A 298 13.93 4.74 13.75
N LEU A 299 14.09 5.98 13.25
CA LEU A 299 13.33 7.13 13.74
C LEU A 299 11.82 6.95 13.52
N GLN A 300 11.40 6.56 12.31
CA GLN A 300 10.00 6.30 11.99
C GLN A 300 9.38 5.24 12.90
N THR A 301 10.06 4.11 13.09
CA THR A 301 9.53 3.01 13.89
C THR A 301 9.46 3.38 15.37
N CYS A 302 10.45 4.12 15.90
CA CYS A 302 10.42 4.63 17.27
C CYS A 302 9.25 5.58 17.51
N VAL A 303 8.99 6.52 16.59
CA VAL A 303 7.84 7.44 16.71
C VAL A 303 6.53 6.66 16.68
N LEU A 304 6.37 5.69 15.77
CA LEU A 304 5.17 4.85 15.70
C LEU A 304 4.93 4.04 16.99
N MET A 305 5.99 3.47 17.57
CA MET A 305 5.91 2.77 18.86
C MET A 305 5.51 3.74 19.99
N ALA A 306 6.10 4.93 20.04
CA ALA A 306 5.78 5.92 21.05
C ALA A 306 4.32 6.39 20.97
N ILE A 307 3.83 6.70 19.75
CA ILE A 307 2.43 7.09 19.54
C ILE A 307 1.47 5.94 19.86
N GLN A 308 1.84 4.70 19.54
CA GLN A 308 0.97 3.57 19.86
C GLN A 308 0.90 3.29 21.38
N CYS A 309 2.02 3.36 22.10
CA CYS A 309 2.07 3.01 23.51
C CYS A 309 1.61 4.16 24.43
N VAL A 310 1.88 5.42 24.08
CA VAL A 310 1.61 6.55 24.98
C VAL A 310 0.20 7.10 24.75
N PRO A 311 -0.11 7.87 23.69
CA PRO A 311 -1.43 8.47 23.52
C PRO A 311 -2.53 7.45 23.18
N LEU A 312 -2.19 6.28 22.64
CA LEU A 312 -3.15 5.25 22.22
C LEU A 312 -3.24 4.03 23.15
N PHE A 313 -2.57 4.05 24.31
CA PHE A 313 -2.73 2.99 25.30
C PHE A 313 -2.62 3.55 26.71
N VAL A 314 -1.44 4.02 27.12
CA VAL A 314 -1.23 4.54 28.49
C VAL A 314 -2.15 5.71 28.82
N LEU A 315 -2.38 6.62 27.88
CA LEU A 315 -3.23 7.80 28.11
C LEU A 315 -4.71 7.42 28.41
N PRO A 316 -5.43 6.72 27.50
CA PRO A 316 -6.84 6.36 27.72
C PRO A 316 -7.05 5.25 28.76
N GLU A 317 -6.14 4.28 28.85
CA GLU A 317 -6.36 3.09 29.70
C GLU A 317 -5.82 3.25 31.14
N LEU A 318 -4.94 4.24 31.39
CA LEU A 318 -4.29 4.41 32.70
C LEU A 318 -4.31 5.87 33.19
N LEU A 319 -3.72 6.80 32.45
CA LEU A 319 -3.49 8.17 32.94
C LEU A 319 -4.78 8.96 33.12
N LEU A 320 -5.68 8.95 32.12
CA LEU A 320 -6.93 9.72 32.20
C LEU A 320 -7.90 9.17 33.26
N PRO A 321 -8.14 7.84 33.36
CA PRO A 321 -8.95 7.29 34.45
C PRO A 321 -8.35 7.59 35.83
N TRP A 322 -7.04 7.44 36.00
CA TRP A 322 -6.35 7.76 37.26
C TRP A 322 -6.50 9.24 37.64
N ALA A 323 -6.26 10.15 36.68
CA ALA A 323 -6.43 11.59 36.90
C ALA A 323 -7.88 11.96 37.27
N GLY A 324 -8.86 11.33 36.61
CA GLY A 324 -10.28 11.52 36.92
C GLY A 324 -10.65 11.11 38.35
N ARG A 325 -10.17 9.95 38.81
CA ARG A 325 -10.40 9.47 40.19
C ARG A 325 -9.71 10.34 41.24
N ASN A 326 -8.62 11.02 40.88
CA ASN A 326 -7.93 12.00 41.72
C ASN A 326 -8.57 13.42 41.65
N GLY A 327 -9.75 13.55 41.07
CA GLY A 327 -10.52 14.81 41.06
C GLY A 327 -10.03 15.87 40.06
N TRP A 328 -9.11 15.53 39.15
CA TRP A 328 -8.56 16.50 38.19
C TRP A 328 -9.62 17.08 37.24
N PHE A 329 -10.73 16.36 37.05
CA PHE A 329 -11.82 16.75 36.16
C PHE A 329 -13.13 17.02 36.89
N ASP A 330 -13.06 17.33 38.20
CA ASP A 330 -14.20 17.66 39.02
C ASP A 330 -14.92 18.94 38.53
N ARG A 331 -16.25 18.97 38.67
CA ARG A 331 -17.09 20.10 38.27
C ARG A 331 -16.67 21.37 39.02
N GLY A 332 -16.50 22.48 38.29
CA GLY A 332 -16.05 23.77 38.84
C GLY A 332 -14.56 24.06 38.64
N THR A 333 -13.75 23.07 38.24
CA THR A 333 -12.36 23.31 37.81
C THR A 333 -12.29 23.63 36.31
N VAL A 334 -11.29 24.40 35.89
CA VAL A 334 -11.03 24.67 34.45
C VAL A 334 -10.80 23.36 33.69
N ALA A 335 -10.08 22.41 34.30
CA ALA A 335 -9.82 21.09 33.72
C ALA A 335 -11.10 20.24 33.59
N GLY A 336 -12.04 20.31 34.55
CA GLY A 336 -13.35 19.69 34.45
C GLY A 336 -14.20 20.25 33.32
N ALA A 337 -14.24 21.57 33.16
CA ALA A 337 -14.96 22.22 32.05
C ALA A 337 -14.40 21.85 30.68
N VAL A 338 -13.07 21.71 30.57
CA VAL A 338 -12.42 21.19 29.35
C VAL A 338 -12.76 19.72 29.15
N ALA A 339 -12.70 18.90 30.20
CA ALA A 339 -13.03 17.48 30.14
C ALA A 339 -14.48 17.24 29.70
N ASP A 340 -15.44 18.07 30.08
CA ASP A 340 -16.85 17.96 29.63
C ASP A 340 -17.00 18.09 28.10
N GLN A 341 -16.09 18.82 27.44
CA GLN A 341 -16.10 19.00 25.99
C GLN A 341 -15.52 17.81 25.21
N PHE A 342 -14.75 16.94 25.87
CA PHE A 342 -14.03 15.82 25.25
C PHE A 342 -14.47 14.45 25.77
N PHE A 343 -14.84 14.35 27.04
CA PHE A 343 -15.15 13.12 27.72
C PHE A 343 -16.51 13.30 28.38
N GLU A 344 -17.53 12.84 27.68
CA GLU A 344 -18.89 12.75 28.20
C GLU A 344 -18.83 12.03 29.56
N ALA A 345 -19.38 12.68 30.58
CA ALA A 345 -19.60 12.03 31.86
C ALA A 345 -20.51 10.84 31.58
N ALA A 346 -20.14 9.65 32.03
CA ALA A 346 -21.03 8.52 31.87
C ALA A 346 -22.25 8.83 32.76
N ASP A 347 -23.39 9.15 32.15
CA ASP A 347 -24.62 9.38 32.90
C ASP A 347 -24.89 8.10 33.70
N ALA A 348 -24.90 8.21 35.03
CA ALA A 348 -25.38 7.13 35.87
C ALA A 348 -26.82 6.82 35.43
N PRO A 349 -27.17 5.56 35.10
CA PRO A 349 -28.56 5.22 34.84
C PRO A 349 -29.38 5.65 36.07
N SER A 350 -30.55 6.28 35.84
CA SER A 350 -31.47 6.60 36.92
C SER A 350 -31.96 5.31 37.61
N ASP A 351 -32.27 5.36 38.91
CA ASP A 351 -32.76 4.19 39.67
C ASP A 351 -33.97 3.51 39.01
N GLU A 352 -34.78 4.28 38.28
CA GLU A 352 -35.94 3.82 37.52
C GLU A 352 -35.55 2.99 36.27
N GLN A 353 -34.44 3.34 35.61
CA GLN A 353 -33.88 2.59 34.48
C GLN A 353 -33.17 1.30 34.92
N LEU A 354 -32.58 1.30 36.12
CA LEU A 354 -31.99 0.10 36.74
C LEU A 354 -33.05 -0.93 37.14
N GLN A 355 -34.22 -0.49 37.60
CA GLN A 355 -35.35 -1.38 37.91
C GLN A 355 -36.03 -1.93 36.65
N ALA A 356 -36.14 -1.14 35.58
CA ALA A 356 -36.79 -1.56 34.33
C ALA A 356 -35.95 -2.53 33.48
N ALA A 357 -34.62 -2.44 33.56
CA ALA A 357 -33.72 -3.27 32.74
C ALA A 357 -33.52 -4.70 33.30
N GLY A 358 -33.86 -4.96 34.55
CA GLY A 358 -33.48 -6.19 35.24
C GLY A 358 -31.96 -6.25 35.48
N ALA A 359 -31.55 -6.68 36.67
CA ALA A 359 -30.16 -6.61 37.14
C ALA A 359 -29.13 -7.33 36.22
N ASP A 360 -29.60 -8.16 35.29
CA ASP A 360 -28.81 -9.06 34.45
C ASP A 360 -28.61 -8.61 32.99
N SER A 361 -29.22 -7.48 32.54
CA SER A 361 -29.19 -7.07 31.12
C SER A 361 -28.22 -5.92 30.79
N ILE A 362 -27.65 -5.26 31.80
CA ILE A 362 -26.69 -4.17 31.63
C ILE A 362 -25.28 -4.73 31.84
N SER A 363 -24.46 -4.76 30.78
CA SER A 363 -23.06 -5.15 30.92
C SER A 363 -22.31 -4.12 31.78
N ASP A 364 -21.42 -4.56 32.67
CA ASP A 364 -20.64 -3.72 33.60
C ASP A 364 -19.84 -2.56 32.97
N TRP A 365 -19.77 -2.51 31.63
CA TRP A 365 -19.18 -1.42 30.85
C TRP A 365 -20.03 -0.16 30.78
N ASP A 366 -21.35 -0.34 30.86
CA ASP A 366 -22.34 0.73 30.83
C ASP A 366 -22.75 1.17 32.25
N ARG A 367 -22.18 0.57 33.31
CA ARG A 367 -22.30 1.07 34.69
C ARG A 367 -21.15 2.03 35.00
N PRO A 368 -21.42 3.33 35.16
CA PRO A 368 -20.42 4.23 35.73
C PRO A 368 -20.22 3.82 37.20
N ILE A 369 -19.05 3.31 37.53
CA ILE A 369 -18.66 3.18 38.94
C ILE A 369 -18.18 4.56 39.38
N GLY A 370 -19.12 5.42 39.78
CA GLY A 370 -18.81 6.78 40.25
C GLY A 370 -18.42 7.77 39.14
N ARG A 371 -17.52 8.71 39.47
CA ARG A 371 -17.14 9.91 38.69
C ARG A 371 -16.36 9.63 37.39
N GLU A 372 -16.74 8.63 36.59
CA GLU A 372 -15.97 8.22 35.41
C GLU A 372 -16.53 8.77 34.09
N ARG A 373 -15.62 9.15 33.19
CA ARG A 373 -15.92 9.74 31.88
C ARG A 373 -15.46 8.78 30.77
N GLN A 374 -15.96 8.96 29.55
CA GLN A 374 -15.59 8.14 28.39
C GLN A 374 -14.16 8.43 27.86
N TYR A 375 -13.12 8.11 28.63
CA TYR A 375 -11.72 8.45 28.32
C TYR A 375 -11.16 7.78 27.06
N TRP A 376 -11.75 6.66 26.60
CA TRP A 376 -11.38 6.01 25.33
C TRP A 376 -11.53 6.95 24.11
N ARG A 377 -12.35 8.01 24.20
CA ARG A 377 -12.46 9.04 23.17
C ARG A 377 -11.12 9.72 22.86
N ALA A 378 -10.15 9.68 23.78
CA ALA A 378 -8.80 10.19 23.58
C ALA A 378 -8.08 9.57 22.37
N TYR A 379 -8.51 8.41 21.87
CA TYR A 379 -8.03 7.85 20.59
C TYR A 379 -8.18 8.85 19.43
N GLY A 380 -9.16 9.74 19.46
CA GLY A 380 -9.36 10.79 18.47
C GLY A 380 -8.27 11.87 18.43
N PHE A 381 -7.40 11.97 19.43
CA PHE A 381 -6.24 12.88 19.34
C PHE A 381 -5.24 12.42 18.28
N VAL A 382 -5.20 11.11 17.99
CA VAL A 382 -4.33 10.55 16.96
C VAL A 382 -5.14 10.14 15.72
N LEU A 383 -6.35 9.60 15.90
CA LEU A 383 -7.20 9.13 14.81
C LEU A 383 -8.18 10.23 14.37
N ALA A 384 -7.82 10.96 13.31
CA ALA A 384 -8.65 12.03 12.78
C ALA A 384 -9.91 11.52 12.05
N TRP A 385 -10.92 12.38 11.95
CA TRP A 385 -12.10 12.14 11.09
C TRP A 385 -11.67 12.08 9.61
N PRO A 386 -12.22 11.17 8.78
CA PRO A 386 -13.36 10.26 9.00
C PRO A 386 -12.96 8.87 9.52
N LEU A 387 -11.72 8.66 9.98
CA LEU A 387 -11.29 7.34 10.45
C LEU A 387 -11.92 6.99 11.81
N PHE A 388 -12.01 7.95 12.72
CA PHE A 388 -12.63 7.76 14.03
C PHE A 388 -13.92 8.57 14.13
N VAL A 389 -15.03 7.93 13.73
CA VAL A 389 -16.34 8.58 13.65
C VAL A 389 -17.01 8.76 15.01
N TRP A 390 -16.65 7.94 16.00
CA TRP A 390 -17.31 7.87 17.31
C TRP A 390 -17.24 9.16 18.14
N ASN A 391 -16.25 10.02 17.90
CA ASN A 391 -16.14 11.34 18.52
C ASN A 391 -17.03 12.41 17.89
N VAL A 392 -17.53 12.14 16.68
CA VAL A 392 -18.43 13.03 15.93
C VAL A 392 -19.86 12.51 15.99
N PHE A 393 -20.05 11.20 16.03
CA PHE A 393 -21.34 10.51 15.95
C PHE A 393 -21.93 10.24 17.34
N THR A 394 -22.04 11.30 18.14
CA THR A 394 -22.55 11.28 19.52
C THR A 394 -23.97 11.80 19.60
N ASP A 395 -24.74 11.39 20.62
CA ASP A 395 -26.13 11.83 20.82
C ASP A 395 -26.24 13.35 20.96
N ARG A 396 -25.39 13.95 21.81
CA ARG A 396 -25.20 15.39 21.90
C ARG A 396 -23.89 15.82 21.23
N PRO A 397 -23.82 16.97 20.55
CA PRO A 397 -22.60 17.43 19.90
C PRO A 397 -21.52 17.76 20.94
N LEU A 398 -20.43 17.01 20.93
CA LEU A 398 -19.23 17.30 21.72
C LEU A 398 -18.41 18.36 20.98
N TRP A 399 -18.63 19.64 21.30
CA TRP A 399 -18.02 20.77 20.58
C TRP A 399 -16.49 20.74 20.57
N GLY A 400 -15.87 20.27 21.66
CA GLY A 400 -14.42 20.05 21.72
C GLY A 400 -13.92 19.10 20.64
N TRP A 401 -14.60 17.95 20.47
CA TRP A 401 -14.25 16.98 19.42
C TRP A 401 -14.59 17.45 18.02
N LEU A 402 -15.67 18.20 17.83
CA LEU A 402 -15.99 18.80 16.52
C LEU A 402 -14.92 19.80 16.11
N ALA A 403 -14.48 20.66 17.04
CA ALA A 403 -13.41 21.62 16.80
C ALA A 403 -12.08 20.93 16.49
N VAL A 404 -11.70 19.93 17.30
CA VAL A 404 -10.47 19.13 17.06
C VAL A 404 -10.56 18.36 15.75
N GLY A 405 -11.70 17.75 15.43
CA GLY A 405 -11.91 17.04 14.18
C GLY A 405 -11.74 17.94 12.96
N VAL A 406 -12.34 19.14 12.98
CA VAL A 406 -12.18 20.13 11.90
C VAL A 406 -10.73 20.60 11.80
N LEU A 407 -10.11 20.98 12.92
CA LEU A 407 -8.74 21.47 12.96
C LEU A 407 -7.75 20.40 12.46
N GLN A 408 -7.88 19.17 12.93
CA GLN A 408 -7.01 18.07 12.50
C GLN A 408 -7.19 17.78 11.01
N THR A 409 -8.43 17.60 10.55
CA THR A 409 -8.70 17.10 9.19
C THR A 409 -8.52 18.15 8.11
N PHE A 410 -8.81 19.43 8.39
CA PHE A 410 -8.79 20.50 7.39
C PHE A 410 -7.64 21.49 7.56
N VAL A 411 -6.93 21.50 8.69
CA VAL A 411 -5.79 22.41 8.92
C VAL A 411 -4.49 21.63 9.13
N VAL A 412 -4.39 20.82 10.18
CA VAL A 412 -3.14 20.18 10.59
C VAL A 412 -2.68 19.13 9.58
N ILE A 413 -3.56 18.20 9.19
CA ILE A 413 -3.23 17.14 8.24
C ILE A 413 -2.89 17.72 6.86
N PRO A 414 -3.71 18.61 6.25
CA PRO A 414 -3.36 19.22 4.97
C PRO A 414 -2.04 19.99 5.00
N TRP A 415 -1.78 20.78 6.06
CA TRP A 415 -0.50 21.48 6.24
C TRP A 415 0.68 20.50 6.30
N LEU A 416 0.54 19.43 7.09
CA LEU A 416 1.57 18.40 7.23
C LEU A 416 1.84 17.71 5.89
N ILE A 417 0.80 17.38 5.12
CA ILE A 417 0.90 16.75 3.80
C ILE A 417 1.53 17.71 2.78
N HIS A 418 1.12 18.97 2.78
CA HIS A 418 1.70 19.99 1.90
C HIS A 418 3.22 20.05 2.08
N ARG A 419 3.69 19.98 3.33
CA ARG A 419 5.10 20.15 3.68
C ARG A 419 5.94 18.88 3.59
N TYR A 420 5.38 17.72 3.92
CA TYR A 420 6.12 16.46 4.12
C TYR A 420 5.54 15.25 3.36
N GLY A 421 4.44 15.44 2.63
CA GLY A 421 3.72 14.40 1.91
C GLY A 421 2.77 13.59 2.79
N LYS A 422 1.89 12.80 2.14
CA LYS A 422 0.88 11.93 2.78
C LYS A 422 1.46 11.00 3.85
N GLY A 423 2.71 10.57 3.66
CA GLY A 423 3.41 9.69 4.60
C GLY A 423 3.61 10.27 5.99
N ALA A 424 3.60 11.59 6.16
CA ALA A 424 3.81 12.22 7.47
C ALA A 424 2.71 11.89 8.49
N TYR A 425 1.50 11.52 8.04
CA TYR A 425 0.48 10.98 8.93
C TYR A 425 0.41 9.44 8.81
N CYS A 426 0.16 8.90 7.61
CA CYS A 426 -0.05 7.45 7.39
C CYS A 426 1.17 6.56 7.67
N GLY A 427 2.36 7.14 7.75
CA GLY A 427 3.63 6.44 7.98
C GLY A 427 4.33 6.82 9.29
N TRP A 428 3.88 7.86 9.99
CA TRP A 428 4.56 8.35 11.19
C TRP A 428 3.64 8.55 12.40
N ILE A 429 2.32 8.72 12.20
CA ILE A 429 1.37 9.05 13.27
C ILE A 429 0.27 7.98 13.40
N CYS A 430 -0.31 7.57 12.27
CA CYS A 430 -1.46 6.67 12.24
C CYS A 430 -1.18 5.30 12.89
N SER A 431 -2.03 4.87 13.82
CA SER A 431 -1.99 3.54 14.45
C SER A 431 -2.04 2.39 13.44
N CYS A 432 -3.00 2.40 12.50
CA CYS A 432 -3.05 1.42 11.42
C CYS A 432 -1.75 1.39 10.60
N GLY A 433 -1.14 2.56 10.41
CA GLY A 433 0.17 2.73 9.80
C GLY A 433 1.31 2.10 10.62
N ALA A 434 1.25 2.17 11.95
CA ALA A 434 2.22 1.54 12.84
C ALA A 434 2.25 0.03 12.65
N LEU A 435 1.10 -0.64 12.72
CA LEU A 435 1.01 -2.09 12.50
C LEU A 435 1.39 -2.48 11.05
N ALA A 436 0.95 -1.68 10.07
CA ALA A 436 1.28 -1.86 8.66
C ALA A 436 2.79 -1.80 8.38
N GLU A 437 3.48 -0.83 8.97
CA GLU A 437 4.91 -0.62 8.79
C GLU A 437 5.77 -1.60 9.59
N THR A 438 5.24 -2.16 10.68
CA THR A 438 5.98 -3.08 11.55
C THR A 438 5.72 -4.53 11.16
N MET A 439 4.56 -5.08 11.54
CA MET A 439 4.14 -6.46 11.25
C MET A 439 3.99 -6.69 9.74
N GLY A 440 3.41 -5.72 9.04
CA GLY A 440 3.19 -5.80 7.59
C GLY A 440 4.45 -5.70 6.73
N ASP A 441 5.59 -5.27 7.30
CA ASP A 441 6.87 -5.03 6.61
C ASP A 441 7.37 -6.24 5.82
N ALA A 442 7.27 -7.43 6.43
CA ALA A 442 7.74 -8.70 5.88
C ALA A 442 6.90 -9.16 4.68
N HIS A 443 5.64 -8.73 4.62
CA HIS A 443 4.65 -9.18 3.63
C HIS A 443 4.49 -8.20 2.46
N ARG A 444 5.36 -7.18 2.35
CA ARG A 444 5.26 -6.10 1.37
C ARG A 444 5.13 -6.54 -0.08
N HIS A 445 5.86 -7.60 -0.43
CA HIS A 445 6.00 -8.15 -1.78
C HIS A 445 4.73 -8.86 -2.26
N LYS A 446 3.75 -9.08 -1.37
CA LYS A 446 2.46 -9.69 -1.69
C LYS A 446 1.45 -8.68 -2.24
N MET A 447 1.76 -7.37 -2.18
CA MET A 447 0.84 -6.33 -2.65
C MET A 447 0.53 -6.53 -4.14
N PRO A 448 -0.75 -6.65 -4.52
CA PRO A 448 -1.09 -6.80 -5.93
C PRO A 448 -0.80 -5.53 -6.74
N HIS A 449 -0.17 -5.70 -7.90
CA HIS A 449 0.15 -4.62 -8.84
C HIS A 449 -0.68 -4.72 -10.13
N GLY A 450 -0.85 -3.59 -10.81
CA GLY A 450 -1.39 -3.53 -12.17
C GLY A 450 -2.73 -2.80 -12.30
N PRO A 451 -3.23 -2.63 -13.54
CA PRO A 451 -4.34 -1.72 -13.83
C PRO A 451 -5.65 -2.08 -13.11
N ARG A 452 -5.97 -3.38 -12.99
CA ARG A 452 -7.18 -3.85 -12.29
C ARG A 452 -7.18 -3.44 -10.82
N TRP A 453 -6.06 -3.64 -10.14
CA TRP A 453 -5.90 -3.26 -8.73
C TRP A 453 -5.81 -1.75 -8.54
N ASN A 454 -5.28 -1.02 -9.53
CA ASN A 454 -5.28 0.43 -9.50
C ASN A 454 -6.70 1.01 -9.60
N ARG A 455 -7.63 0.35 -10.30
CA ARG A 455 -9.05 0.76 -10.29
C ARG A 455 -9.69 0.55 -8.92
N LEU A 456 -9.34 -0.54 -8.22
CA LEU A 456 -9.86 -0.83 -6.87
C LEU A 456 -9.44 0.22 -5.83
N ASN A 457 -8.40 1.01 -6.08
CA ASN A 457 -8.02 2.15 -5.25
C ASN A 457 -9.18 3.17 -5.05
N MET A 458 -10.17 3.19 -5.95
CA MET A 458 -11.33 4.05 -5.85
C MET A 458 -12.34 3.61 -4.78
N ALA A 459 -12.28 2.38 -4.28
CA ALA A 459 -13.18 1.90 -3.24
C ALA A 459 -13.14 2.79 -1.98
N GLY A 460 -11.95 3.28 -1.59
CA GLY A 460 -11.83 4.20 -0.46
C GLY A 460 -12.56 5.54 -0.66
N GLN A 461 -12.73 6.01 -1.90
CA GLN A 461 -13.52 7.20 -2.19
C GLN A 461 -15.02 6.96 -1.97
N VAL A 462 -15.50 5.75 -2.25
CA VAL A 462 -16.89 5.35 -1.95
C VAL A 462 -17.11 5.33 -0.44
N VAL A 463 -16.20 4.74 0.33
CA VAL A 463 -16.27 4.73 1.81
C VAL A 463 -16.25 6.15 2.38
N LEU A 464 -15.41 7.04 1.84
CA LEU A 464 -15.38 8.45 2.22
C LEU A 464 -16.72 9.16 1.92
N ALA A 465 -17.31 8.93 0.74
CA ALA A 465 -18.61 9.50 0.38
C ALA A 465 -19.72 9.04 1.34
N LEU A 466 -19.73 7.77 1.71
CA LEU A 466 -20.67 7.23 2.71
C LEU A 466 -20.45 7.85 4.09
N ALA A 467 -19.20 8.03 4.53
CA ALA A 467 -18.89 8.70 5.79
C ALA A 467 -19.37 10.17 5.80
N CYS A 468 -19.23 10.89 4.67
CA CYS A 468 -19.75 12.25 4.52
C CYS A 468 -21.28 12.27 4.54
N LEU A 469 -21.94 11.33 3.87
CA LEU A 469 -23.40 11.19 3.90
C LEU A 469 -23.90 10.96 5.34
N LEU A 470 -23.26 10.05 6.09
CA LEU A 470 -23.59 9.81 7.50
C LEU A 470 -23.39 11.05 8.36
N LEU A 471 -22.33 11.83 8.11
CA LEU A 471 -22.11 13.10 8.80
C LEU A 471 -23.22 14.12 8.50
N LEU A 472 -23.64 14.26 7.25
CA LEU A 472 -24.73 15.17 6.86
C LEU A 472 -26.06 14.77 7.52
N LEU A 473 -26.37 13.47 7.52
CA LEU A 473 -27.56 12.93 8.18
C LEU A 473 -27.51 13.15 9.70
N ARG A 474 -26.33 12.98 10.32
CA ARG A 474 -26.13 13.25 11.75
C ARG A 474 -26.36 14.73 12.09
N ILE A 475 -25.76 15.64 11.32
CA ILE A 475 -25.93 17.09 11.50
C ILE A 475 -27.42 17.46 11.37
N GLY A 476 -28.11 16.94 10.36
CA GLY A 476 -29.54 17.13 10.19
C GLY A 476 -30.37 16.58 11.36
N GLY A 477 -29.96 15.43 11.92
CA GLY A 477 -30.57 14.83 13.11
C GLY A 477 -30.37 15.64 14.39
N TRP A 478 -29.25 16.35 14.54
CA TRP A 478 -29.05 17.31 15.65
C TRP A 478 -29.93 18.56 15.51
N ILE A 479 -30.08 19.08 14.29
CA ILE A 479 -30.90 20.27 14.02
C ILE A 479 -32.39 19.96 14.20
N ARG A 480 -32.85 18.77 13.78
CA ARG A 480 -34.23 18.31 13.92
C ARG A 480 -34.29 16.91 14.53
N PRO A 481 -34.23 16.81 15.87
CA PRO A 481 -34.42 15.53 16.57
C PRO A 481 -35.75 14.87 16.18
N GLY A 482 -35.75 13.55 16.01
CA GLY A 482 -36.95 12.78 15.62
C GLY A 482 -37.33 12.85 14.12
N SER A 483 -36.58 13.61 13.31
CA SER A 483 -36.82 13.69 11.87
C SER A 483 -36.50 12.39 11.13
N TRP A 484 -36.88 12.33 9.84
CA TRP A 484 -36.49 11.22 8.97
C TRP A 484 -34.97 11.04 8.90
N MET A 485 -34.18 12.11 9.04
CA MET A 485 -32.71 12.05 9.03
C MET A 485 -32.18 11.26 10.23
N THR A 486 -32.76 11.45 11.41
CA THR A 486 -32.41 10.68 12.62
C THR A 486 -32.72 9.19 12.44
N ARG A 487 -33.88 8.87 11.84
CA ARG A 487 -34.28 7.47 11.57
C ARG A 487 -33.37 6.79 10.55
N VAL A 488 -33.06 7.47 9.45
CA VAL A 488 -32.15 6.94 8.41
C VAL A 488 -30.73 6.79 8.95
N TYR A 489 -30.24 7.77 9.73
CA TYR A 489 -28.94 7.68 10.41
C TYR A 489 -28.87 6.45 11.33
N GLY A 490 -29.86 6.24 12.20
CA GLY A 490 -29.91 5.08 13.09
C GLY A 490 -29.95 3.75 12.33
N ALA A 491 -30.74 3.68 11.25
CA ALA A 491 -30.81 2.52 10.38
C ALA A 491 -29.46 2.17 9.73
N LEU A 492 -28.76 3.17 9.19
CA LEU A 492 -27.45 2.98 8.54
C LEU A 492 -26.33 2.70 9.55
N LEU A 493 -26.38 3.29 10.75
CA LEU A 493 -25.35 3.10 11.78
C LEU A 493 -25.43 1.72 12.44
N SER A 494 -26.64 1.27 12.79
CA SER A 494 -26.84 0.03 13.56
C SER A 494 -28.10 -0.77 13.23
N GLY A 495 -29.07 -0.22 12.47
CA GLY A 495 -30.39 -0.84 12.32
C GLY A 495 -30.50 -1.98 11.28
N VAL A 496 -29.53 -2.15 10.37
CA VAL A 496 -29.52 -3.28 9.43
C VAL A 496 -28.47 -4.32 9.85
N PRO A 497 -28.87 -5.52 10.32
CA PRO A 497 -27.94 -6.59 10.66
C PRO A 497 -27.00 -6.91 9.48
N PHE A 498 -25.72 -7.14 9.76
CA PHE A 498 -24.68 -7.45 8.76
C PHE A 498 -24.37 -6.39 7.67
N PHE A 499 -25.12 -5.29 7.56
CA PHE A 499 -24.84 -4.24 6.55
C PHE A 499 -24.77 -2.83 7.13
N ASN A 500 -24.94 -2.68 8.44
CA ASN A 500 -24.74 -1.42 9.13
C ASN A 500 -23.26 -0.99 9.19
N TYR A 501 -23.01 0.26 9.56
CA TYR A 501 -21.67 0.83 9.70
C TYR A 501 -20.80 0.03 10.70
N LYS A 502 -21.34 -0.39 11.84
CA LYS A 502 -20.60 -1.17 12.85
C LYS A 502 -20.06 -2.48 12.27
N TRP A 503 -20.86 -3.20 11.50
CA TRP A 503 -20.46 -4.49 10.92
C TRP A 503 -19.55 -4.30 9.70
N SER A 504 -19.96 -3.44 8.78
CA SER A 504 -19.25 -3.23 7.51
C SER A 504 -17.95 -2.48 7.72
N VAL A 505 -17.99 -1.34 8.42
CA VAL A 505 -16.84 -0.41 8.55
C VAL A 505 -15.96 -0.78 9.74
N ASP A 506 -16.53 -1.02 10.93
CA ASP A 506 -15.70 -1.27 12.12
C ASP A 506 -15.20 -2.71 12.20
N LEU A 507 -16.06 -3.71 11.98
CA LEU A 507 -15.66 -5.11 12.03
C LEU A 507 -14.96 -5.58 10.75
N MET A 508 -15.58 -5.49 9.57
CA MET A 508 -15.03 -6.05 8.32
C MET A 508 -13.87 -5.21 7.76
N LEU A 509 -14.05 -3.91 7.68
CA LEU A 509 -13.10 -2.97 7.07
C LEU A 509 -11.95 -2.63 8.04
N ALA A 510 -12.22 -2.03 9.19
CA ALA A 510 -11.18 -1.61 10.14
C ALA A 510 -10.58 -2.78 10.94
N GLY A 511 -11.40 -3.77 11.35
CA GLY A 511 -10.95 -4.97 12.06
C GLY A 511 -10.30 -6.00 11.14
N VAL A 512 -11.11 -6.69 10.33
CA VAL A 512 -10.69 -7.85 9.52
C VAL A 512 -9.72 -7.46 8.39
N LEU A 513 -10.05 -6.45 7.59
CA LEU A 513 -9.17 -5.98 6.51
C LEU A 513 -7.99 -5.17 7.07
N GLY A 514 -8.19 -4.43 8.17
CA GLY A 514 -7.22 -3.52 8.80
C GLY A 514 -6.16 -4.16 9.71
N LEU A 515 -6.46 -5.26 10.40
CA LEU A 515 -5.46 -6.03 11.16
C LEU A 515 -5.19 -7.38 10.52
N GLY A 516 -6.20 -7.97 9.90
CA GLY A 516 -6.19 -9.38 9.60
C GLY A 516 -5.52 -9.77 8.27
N CYS A 517 -5.74 -8.97 7.24
CA CYS A 517 -5.34 -9.34 5.88
C CYS A 517 -3.86 -9.08 5.55
N TYR A 518 -3.09 -8.55 6.50
CA TYR A 518 -1.69 -8.15 6.28
C TYR A 518 -0.77 -9.33 5.94
N PHE A 519 -1.02 -10.51 6.53
CA PHE A 519 -0.23 -11.71 6.25
C PHE A 519 -0.44 -12.25 4.83
N TRP A 520 -1.63 -12.03 4.24
CA TRP A 520 -1.98 -12.59 2.92
C TRP A 520 -1.76 -11.61 1.76
N PHE A 521 -2.10 -10.33 1.92
CA PHE A 521 -2.13 -9.39 0.78
C PHE A 521 -1.08 -8.27 0.85
N SER A 522 -0.51 -7.96 2.02
CA SER A 522 0.49 -6.91 2.33
C SER A 522 0.01 -6.00 3.46
N GLY A 523 0.97 -5.45 4.21
CA GLY A 523 0.73 -4.57 5.35
C GLY A 523 -0.11 -3.31 5.12
N ARG A 524 -0.39 -2.92 3.87
CA ARG A 524 -1.13 -1.68 3.57
C ARG A 524 -2.39 -1.89 2.72
N VAL A 525 -2.92 -3.11 2.70
CA VAL A 525 -4.17 -3.43 1.98
C VAL A 525 -5.33 -2.51 2.41
N TRP A 526 -5.51 -2.33 3.73
CA TRP A 526 -6.49 -1.39 4.30
C TRP A 526 -6.25 0.05 3.86
N CYS A 527 -5.04 0.55 4.05
CA CYS A 527 -4.67 1.93 3.74
C CYS A 527 -4.81 2.26 2.24
N ARG A 528 -4.64 1.27 1.37
CA ARG A 528 -4.71 1.43 -0.08
C ARG A 528 -6.14 1.40 -0.60
N PHE A 529 -6.96 0.45 -0.13
CA PHE A 529 -8.25 0.17 -0.75
C PHE A 529 -9.45 0.72 0.02
N ALA A 530 -9.34 0.89 1.34
CA ALA A 530 -10.53 0.98 2.19
C ALA A 530 -10.51 2.12 3.21
N CYS A 531 -9.33 2.63 3.59
CA CYS A 531 -9.23 3.70 4.58
C CYS A 531 -9.82 5.03 4.05
N PRO A 532 -10.89 5.57 4.66
CA PRO A 532 -11.54 6.79 4.16
C PRO A 532 -10.68 8.03 4.38
N LEU A 533 -9.90 8.07 5.46
CA LEU A 533 -8.93 9.14 5.69
C LEU A 533 -7.81 9.12 4.64
N ALA A 534 -7.34 7.95 4.23
CA ALA A 534 -6.35 7.84 3.17
C ALA A 534 -6.90 8.32 1.80
N ALA A 535 -8.19 8.08 1.55
CA ALA A 535 -8.89 8.57 0.37
C ALA A 535 -9.03 10.10 0.37
N LEU A 536 -9.38 10.70 1.51
CA LEU A 536 -9.42 12.15 1.70
C LEU A 536 -8.03 12.77 1.48
N MET A 537 -6.99 12.14 2.04
CA MET A 537 -5.61 12.59 1.86
C MET A 537 -5.10 12.47 0.41
N HIS A 538 -5.74 11.71 -0.49
CA HIS A 538 -5.41 11.74 -1.91
C HIS A 538 -5.69 13.11 -2.54
N ILE A 539 -6.70 13.82 -2.02
CA ILE A 539 -7.02 15.19 -2.46
C ILE A 539 -5.91 16.14 -1.99
N TYR A 540 -5.54 16.06 -0.71
CA TYR A 540 -4.48 16.89 -0.12
C TYR A 540 -3.10 16.65 -0.76
N ALA A 541 -2.81 15.39 -1.11
CA ALA A 541 -1.52 15.00 -1.70
C ALA A 541 -1.26 15.65 -3.06
N ARG A 542 -2.29 16.10 -3.79
CA ARG A 542 -2.12 16.87 -5.04
C ARG A 542 -1.38 18.19 -4.84
N PHE A 543 -1.47 18.75 -3.64
CA PHE A 543 -0.81 20.00 -3.26
C PHE A 543 0.48 19.76 -2.47
N SER A 544 0.93 18.51 -2.33
CA SER A 544 2.17 18.17 -1.63
C SER A 544 3.38 18.68 -2.40
N LYS A 545 4.38 19.23 -1.68
CA LYS A 545 5.71 19.55 -2.25
C LYS A 545 6.66 18.35 -2.24
N PHE A 546 6.35 17.30 -1.49
CA PHE A 546 7.18 16.11 -1.37
C PHE A 546 7.19 15.28 -2.66
N ARG A 547 8.36 14.83 -3.10
CA ARG A 547 8.57 13.94 -4.25
C ARG A 547 9.68 12.93 -3.96
N ILE A 548 9.71 11.82 -4.70
CA ILE A 548 10.89 10.94 -4.77
C ILE A 548 11.63 11.26 -6.06
N PHE A 549 12.89 11.67 -5.93
CA PHE A 549 13.76 11.99 -7.06
C PHE A 549 14.57 10.76 -7.46
N ALA A 550 14.82 10.62 -8.75
CA ALA A 550 15.58 9.51 -9.31
C ALA A 550 16.80 10.03 -10.08
N ASP A 551 17.97 9.47 -9.78
CA ASP A 551 19.18 9.67 -10.57
C ASP A 551 19.21 8.66 -11.72
N LYS A 552 18.77 9.11 -12.90
CA LYS A 552 18.57 8.25 -14.07
C LYS A 552 19.83 7.47 -14.47
N LYS A 553 21.02 8.08 -14.36
CA LYS A 553 22.29 7.47 -14.76
C LYS A 553 22.61 6.19 -13.97
N LYS A 554 22.03 6.03 -12.78
CA LYS A 554 22.23 4.85 -11.92
C LYS A 554 21.13 3.79 -12.06
N CYS A 555 20.08 4.04 -12.85
CA CYS A 555 18.93 3.16 -12.94
C CYS A 555 19.18 2.01 -13.94
N ILE A 556 19.22 0.78 -13.40
CA ILE A 556 19.36 -0.46 -14.18
C ILE A 556 18.03 -1.17 -14.48
N SER A 557 16.90 -0.48 -14.27
CA SER A 557 15.54 -1.00 -14.54
C SER A 557 15.26 -2.41 -13.96
N CYS A 558 15.77 -2.69 -12.75
CA CYS A 558 15.66 -4.01 -12.10
C CYS A 558 14.29 -4.32 -11.49
N ASN A 559 13.37 -3.34 -11.44
CA ASN A 559 12.00 -3.44 -10.90
C ASN A 559 11.87 -3.69 -9.38
N VAL A 560 12.98 -3.72 -8.64
CA VAL A 560 12.96 -3.96 -7.18
C VAL A 560 12.12 -2.90 -6.46
N CYS A 561 12.28 -1.63 -6.81
CA CYS A 561 11.55 -0.52 -6.20
C CYS A 561 10.02 -0.63 -6.34
N THR A 562 9.54 -1.10 -7.49
CA THR A 562 8.11 -1.35 -7.73
C THR A 562 7.65 -2.56 -6.93
N SER A 563 8.39 -3.68 -6.95
CA SER A 563 7.98 -4.91 -6.25
C SER A 563 7.86 -4.79 -4.72
N VAL A 564 8.57 -3.84 -4.11
CA VAL A 564 8.51 -3.59 -2.66
C VAL A 564 7.52 -2.50 -2.29
N CYS A 565 6.83 -1.89 -3.27
CA CYS A 565 5.93 -0.78 -3.03
C CYS A 565 4.60 -1.27 -2.45
N HIS A 566 4.40 -1.01 -1.16
CA HIS A 566 3.16 -1.32 -0.45
C HIS A 566 1.91 -0.65 -1.00
N GLN A 567 2.04 0.32 -1.89
CA GLN A 567 0.92 1.06 -2.50
C GLN A 567 0.66 0.63 -3.94
N GLY A 568 1.43 -0.33 -4.48
CA GLY A 568 1.24 -0.79 -5.85
C GLY A 568 1.80 0.14 -6.93
N ILE A 569 2.45 1.23 -6.56
CA ILE A 569 2.96 2.26 -7.47
C ILE A 569 4.09 1.68 -8.33
N ASP A 570 4.08 1.97 -9.62
CA ASP A 570 5.14 1.62 -10.56
C ASP A 570 6.32 2.61 -10.47
N VAL A 571 7.05 2.54 -9.36
CA VAL A 571 8.17 3.44 -9.03
C VAL A 571 9.27 3.40 -10.11
N MET A 572 9.53 2.23 -10.69
CA MET A 572 10.55 2.07 -11.73
C MET A 572 10.24 2.90 -12.97
N ASN A 573 8.98 3.00 -13.37
CA ASN A 573 8.57 3.79 -14.53
C ASN A 573 8.87 5.29 -14.35
N PHE A 574 8.66 5.83 -13.13
CA PHE A 574 9.05 7.20 -12.81
C PHE A 574 10.59 7.36 -12.85
N ALA A 575 11.31 6.40 -12.27
CA ALA A 575 12.77 6.42 -12.25
C ALA A 575 13.39 6.39 -13.65
N ASN A 576 12.86 5.55 -14.56
CA ASN A 576 13.33 5.46 -15.94
C ASN A 576 13.13 6.78 -16.72
N LYS A 577 12.08 7.54 -16.37
CA LYS A 577 11.75 8.82 -17.00
C LYS A 577 12.48 10.01 -16.38
N ALA A 578 13.26 9.81 -15.31
CA ALA A 578 13.79 10.89 -14.47
C ALA A 578 12.70 11.84 -13.94
N ALA A 579 11.44 11.39 -13.92
CA ALA A 579 10.33 12.21 -13.47
C ALA A 579 10.26 12.16 -11.93
N PRO A 580 10.07 13.30 -11.24
CA PRO A 580 9.76 13.29 -9.82
C PRO A 580 8.53 12.41 -9.58
N MET A 581 8.68 11.39 -8.74
CA MET A 581 7.58 10.47 -8.48
C MET A 581 6.47 11.20 -7.72
N GLU A 582 5.37 11.40 -8.42
CA GLU A 582 4.17 12.05 -7.93
C GLU A 582 3.00 11.09 -8.04
N ASP A 583 2.72 10.40 -6.94
CA ASP A 583 1.57 9.51 -6.83
C ASP A 583 0.88 9.77 -5.47
N PRO A 584 -0.41 10.15 -5.46
CA PRO A 584 -1.16 10.44 -4.24
C PRO A 584 -1.19 9.27 -3.24
N GLN A 585 -1.00 8.04 -3.71
CA GLN A 585 -0.98 6.87 -2.83
C GLN A 585 0.30 6.76 -2.01
N CYS A 586 1.38 7.46 -2.39
CA CYS A 586 2.67 7.31 -1.72
C CYS A 586 2.58 7.66 -0.22
N VAL A 587 2.98 6.72 0.63
CA VAL A 587 2.99 6.85 2.10
C VAL A 587 4.39 7.08 2.69
N ARG A 588 5.39 7.36 1.85
CA ARG A 588 6.78 7.65 2.28
C ARG A 588 7.34 6.61 3.27
N CYS A 589 7.14 5.32 3.02
CA CYS A 589 7.61 4.23 3.89
C CYS A 589 9.10 3.88 3.74
N SER A 590 9.84 4.57 2.88
CA SER A 590 11.25 4.33 2.50
C SER A 590 11.58 3.02 1.80
N ALA A 591 10.65 2.08 1.68
CA ALA A 591 10.89 0.75 1.11
C ALA A 591 11.58 0.77 -0.27
N CYS A 592 11.09 1.59 -1.20
CA CYS A 592 11.65 1.68 -2.55
C CYS A 592 13.05 2.30 -2.57
N VAL A 593 13.29 3.31 -1.72
CA VAL A 593 14.59 4.00 -1.60
C VAL A 593 15.62 3.07 -0.97
N GLN A 594 15.25 2.39 0.12
CA GLN A 594 16.11 1.49 0.86
C GLN A 594 16.51 0.25 0.04
N SER A 595 15.56 -0.33 -0.70
CA SER A 595 15.79 -1.58 -1.45
C SER A 595 16.44 -1.36 -2.82
N CYS A 596 16.68 -0.13 -3.24
CA CYS A 596 17.33 0.15 -4.52
C CYS A 596 18.82 -0.24 -4.46
N PRO A 597 19.26 -1.24 -5.25
CA PRO A 597 20.64 -1.76 -5.17
C PRO A 597 21.70 -0.73 -5.62
N THR A 598 21.32 0.20 -6.51
CA THR A 598 22.22 1.23 -7.06
C THR A 598 22.01 2.63 -6.44
N GLY A 599 21.14 2.76 -5.43
CA GLY A 599 20.94 4.04 -4.72
C GLY A 599 20.35 5.18 -5.57
N VAL A 600 19.53 4.86 -6.57
CA VAL A 600 18.92 5.80 -7.54
C VAL A 600 17.95 6.78 -6.90
N LEU A 601 17.14 6.32 -5.93
CA LEU A 601 15.98 7.04 -5.43
C LEU A 601 16.32 7.85 -4.18
N SER A 602 15.80 9.06 -4.02
CA SER A 602 16.00 9.88 -2.82
C SER A 602 14.76 10.69 -2.48
N PHE A 603 14.49 10.85 -1.18
CA PHE A 603 13.40 11.70 -0.70
C PHE A 603 13.77 13.18 -0.75
N GLY A 604 12.81 14.02 -1.12
CA GLY A 604 12.97 15.46 -1.04
C GLY A 604 11.68 16.22 -1.33
N ARG A 605 11.84 17.51 -1.61
CA ARG A 605 10.75 18.42 -1.97
C ARG A 605 11.16 19.32 -3.13
N LEU A 606 10.16 19.73 -3.92
CA LEU A 606 10.29 20.81 -4.90
C LEU A 606 10.28 22.16 -4.17
N GLY A 607 11.35 22.94 -4.33
CA GLY A 607 11.50 24.30 -3.83
C GLY A 607 10.88 25.35 -4.76
N ARG A 608 11.19 26.64 -4.53
CA ARG A 608 10.91 27.70 -5.51
C ARG A 608 11.88 27.54 -6.69
N HIS A 609 11.42 27.79 -7.92
CA HIS A 609 12.20 27.63 -9.16
C HIS A 609 12.72 26.20 -9.40
N ASP A 610 11.93 25.16 -9.09
CA ASP A 610 12.28 23.74 -9.30
C ASP A 610 13.56 23.23 -8.63
N HIS A 611 14.16 24.01 -7.70
CA HIS A 611 15.28 23.55 -6.91
C HIS A 611 14.89 22.39 -5.99
N VAL A 612 15.60 21.26 -6.12
CA VAL A 612 15.36 20.06 -5.34
C VAL A 612 16.04 20.15 -3.98
N VAL A 613 15.26 20.09 -2.90
CA VAL A 613 15.79 20.01 -1.53
C VAL A 613 15.61 18.59 -1.01
N LEU A 614 16.70 17.85 -0.88
CA LEU A 614 16.70 16.49 -0.35
C LEU A 614 16.48 16.46 1.17
N ASP A 615 15.90 15.37 1.65
CA ASP A 615 15.70 15.14 3.09
C ASP A 615 17.03 14.92 3.81
N ARG A 616 17.13 15.43 5.05
CA ARG A 616 18.32 15.29 5.90
C ARG A 616 18.54 13.88 6.46
N VAL A 617 17.45 13.12 6.64
CA VAL A 617 17.51 11.78 7.23
C VAL A 617 17.66 10.75 6.12
N PRO A 618 18.80 10.04 6.03
CA PRO A 618 19.05 9.11 4.94
C PRO A 618 18.13 7.87 5.05
N ALA A 619 17.45 7.57 3.95
CA ALA A 619 16.53 6.44 3.81
C ALA A 619 17.15 5.20 3.15
N SER A 620 18.41 5.31 2.69
CA SER A 620 19.20 4.19 2.14
C SER A 620 20.58 4.18 2.78
N LEU A 621 21.12 2.97 2.99
CA LEU A 621 22.48 2.78 3.49
C LEU A 621 23.53 3.40 2.56
N LEU A 622 23.26 3.38 1.25
CA LEU A 622 24.12 3.99 0.23
C LEU A 622 24.22 5.52 0.35
N HIS A 623 23.32 6.15 1.09
CA HIS A 623 23.29 7.61 1.30
C HIS A 623 23.78 8.04 2.68
N VAL A 624 24.04 7.11 3.61
CA VAL A 624 24.42 7.44 5.00
C VAL A 624 25.76 8.21 5.07
N GLY A 625 26.69 7.95 4.16
CA GLY A 625 27.97 8.67 4.05
C GLY A 625 27.96 9.93 3.16
N ALA A 626 26.85 10.22 2.47
CA ALA A 626 26.72 11.37 1.57
C ALA A 626 26.09 12.61 2.26
N VAL A 627 25.66 12.47 3.51
CA VAL A 627 25.02 13.53 4.30
C VAL A 627 26.09 14.58 4.67
N GLY A 628 26.19 15.65 3.89
CA GLY A 628 27.11 16.77 4.14
C GLY A 628 27.82 17.33 2.91
N ARG A 629 27.75 16.68 1.74
CA ARG A 629 28.29 17.23 0.49
C ARG A 629 27.15 17.74 -0.40
N PRO A 630 27.05 19.04 -0.70
CA PRO A 630 26.20 19.49 -1.79
C PRO A 630 26.65 18.77 -3.06
N ARG A 631 25.73 18.15 -3.80
CA ARG A 631 26.03 17.69 -5.15
C ARG A 631 26.34 18.94 -5.98
N PRO A 632 27.40 18.95 -6.82
CA PRO A 632 27.59 20.04 -7.77
C PRO A 632 26.33 20.15 -8.60
N GLY A 633 25.77 21.36 -8.65
CA GLY A 633 24.58 21.64 -9.45
C GLY A 633 24.86 21.29 -10.91
N HIS A 634 23.96 20.53 -11.52
CA HIS A 634 23.87 20.52 -12.97
C HIS A 634 23.13 21.80 -13.36
N GLY A 635 23.91 22.75 -13.88
CA GLY A 635 23.39 23.85 -14.69
C GLY A 635 22.92 23.38 -16.04
#